data_AF-A0A3R9I8G7-F1
#
_entry.id   AF-A0A3R9I8G7-F1
#
_cell.length_a   1.000
_cell.length_b   1.000
_cell.length_c   1.000
_cell.angle_alpha   90.00
_cell.angle_beta   90.00
_cell.angle_gamma   90.00
#
_symmetry.space_group_name_H-M   'P 1'
#
loop_
_entity.id
_entity.type
_entity.pdbx_description
1 polymer ?
#
loop_
_entity_poly.entity_id
_entity_poly.type
_entity_poly.pdbx_seq_one_letter_code
_entity_poly.pdbx_strand_id
1 'polypeptide(L)'
;MALQGKDKQVIELSNELAKKLKSKEFDLAWKHAGELSSLLKNDEELQLPYQVIECIKRDLNSYYDMNKQLNKVTTRAFAIGSSFERSASI
;
A
#
# COMPACT_ATOMS: atom_id res chain seq x y z
N MET A 1 -9.87 -6.45 25.46
CA MET A 1 -10.08 -5.00 25.26
C MET A 1 -10.59 -4.83 23.85
N ALA A 2 -11.83 -4.36 23.65
CA ALA A 2 -12.34 -4.15 22.29
C ALA A 2 -11.62 -2.94 21.70
N LEU A 3 -10.97 -3.10 20.54
CA LEU A 3 -10.38 -1.98 19.81
C LEU A 3 -11.51 -1.01 19.45
N GLN A 4 -11.39 0.27 19.84
CA GLN A 4 -12.38 1.31 19.57
C GLN A 4 -11.80 2.40 18.68
N GLY A 5 -12.65 3.04 17.88
CA GLY A 5 -12.28 4.20 17.07
C GLY A 5 -11.11 3.97 16.12
N LYS A 6 -10.11 4.86 16.18
CA LYS A 6 -8.97 4.91 15.25
C LYS A 6 -8.07 3.67 15.34
N ASP A 7 -7.91 3.07 16.51
CA ASP A 7 -7.10 1.86 16.68
C ASP A 7 -7.68 0.69 15.87
N LYS A 8 -9.01 0.54 15.91
CA LYS A 8 -9.70 -0.48 15.11
C LYS A 8 -9.49 -0.23 13.62
N GLN A 9 -9.61 1.03 13.19
CA GLN A 9 -9.43 1.42 11.79
C GLN A 9 -8.00 1.15 11.29
N VAL A 10 -6.98 1.43 12.09
CA VAL A 10 -5.57 1.12 11.75
C VAL A 10 -5.38 -0.38 11.53
N ILE A 11 -5.93 -1.21 12.42
CA ILE A 11 -5.83 -2.67 12.31
C ILE A 11 -6.63 -3.20 11.11
N GLU A 12 -7.83 -2.68 10.87
CA GLU A 12 -8.66 -3.07 9.72
C GLU A 12 -7.97 -2.71 8.40
N LEU A 13 -7.52 -1.47 8.24
CA LEU A 13 -6.80 -1.05 7.03
C LEU A 13 -5.50 -1.81 6.81
N SER A 14 -4.76 -2.14 7.88
CA SER A 14 -3.56 -2.98 7.78
C SER A 14 -3.89 -4.37 7.24
N ASN A 15 -4.99 -4.97 7.70
CA ASN A 15 -5.46 -6.28 7.23
C ASN A 15 -6.00 -6.21 5.80
N GLU A 16 -6.73 -5.16 5.44
CA GLU A 16 -7.23 -4.94 4.09
C GLU A 16 -6.10 -4.73 3.09
N LEU A 17 -5.12 -3.89 3.45
CA LEU A 17 -3.91 -3.71 2.66
C LEU A 17 -3.21 -5.06 2.43
N ALA A 18 -3.05 -5.88 3.47
CA ALA A 18 -2.47 -7.21 3.33
C ALA A 18 -3.27 -8.12 2.38
N LYS A 19 -4.60 -8.09 2.43
CA LYS A 19 -5.46 -8.83 1.48
C LYS A 19 -5.26 -8.33 0.05
N LYS A 20 -5.29 -7.02 -0.17
CA LYS A 20 -5.12 -6.41 -1.51
C LYS A 20 -3.76 -6.73 -2.13
N LEU A 21 -2.69 -6.70 -1.33
CA LEU A 21 -1.36 -7.09 -1.77
C LEU A 21 -1.30 -8.58 -2.18
N LYS A 22 -1.87 -9.48 -1.37
CA LYS A 22 -1.91 -10.92 -1.67
C LYS A 22 -2.77 -11.24 -2.90
N SER A 23 -3.85 -10.48 -3.11
CA SER A 23 -4.72 -10.60 -4.29
C SER A 23 -4.18 -9.88 -5.53
N LYS A 24 -3.00 -9.24 -5.44
CA LYS A 24 -2.38 -8.45 -6.53
C LYS A 24 -3.25 -7.27 -7.00
N GLU A 25 -4.14 -6.77 -6.15
CA GLU A 25 -4.97 -5.59 -6.39
C GLU A 25 -4.19 -4.31 -6.05
N PHE A 26 -3.11 -4.02 -6.80
CA PHE A 26 -2.12 -3.01 -6.42
C PHE A 26 -2.66 -1.57 -6.40
N ASP A 27 -3.60 -1.21 -7.27
CA ASP A 27 -4.21 0.12 -7.28
C ASP A 27 -5.04 0.38 -6.01
N LEU A 28 -5.76 -0.64 -5.53
CA LEU A 28 -6.50 -0.56 -4.28
C LEU A 28 -5.57 -0.57 -3.08
N ALA A 29 -4.51 -1.40 -3.12
CA ALA A 29 -3.47 -1.39 -2.10
C ALA A 29 -2.84 0.00 -1.93
N TRP A 30 -2.58 0.73 -3.03
CA TRP A 30 -2.03 2.08 -2.97
C TRP A 30 -2.93 3.05 -2.21
N LYS A 31 -4.24 3.00 -2.47
CA LYS A 31 -5.23 3.82 -1.77
C LYS A 31 -5.25 3.51 -0.26
N HIS A 32 -5.35 2.24 0.10
CA HIS A 32 -5.41 1.83 1.51
C HIS A 32 -4.11 2.15 2.26
N ALA A 33 -2.96 2.03 1.60
CA ALA A 33 -1.68 2.45 2.17
C ALA A 33 -1.63 3.97 2.42
N GLY A 34 -2.16 4.78 1.51
CA GLY A 34 -2.27 6.23 1.71
C GLY A 34 -3.15 6.60 2.91
N GLU A 35 -4.31 5.94 3.03
CA GLU A 35 -5.22 6.12 4.16
C GLU A 35 -4.59 5.68 5.49
N LEU A 36 -3.95 4.51 5.50
CA LEU A 36 -3.23 3.98 6.66
C LEU A 36 -2.08 4.92 7.08
N SER A 37 -1.30 5.44 6.12
CA SER A 37 -0.25 6.44 6.36
C SER A 37 -0.79 7.70 7.04
N SER A 38 -1.94 8.18 6.59
CA SER A 38 -2.59 9.37 7.17
C SER A 38 -3.00 9.15 8.62
N LEU A 39 -3.53 7.97 8.96
CA LEU A 39 -3.89 7.62 10.34
C LEU A 39 -2.65 7.52 11.24
N LEU A 40 -1.58 6.93 10.73
CA LEU A 40 -0.32 6.75 11.47
C LEU A 40 0.49 8.04 11.69
N LYS A 41 0.12 9.16 11.05
CA LYS A 41 0.70 10.49 11.31
C LYS A 41 0.19 11.12 12.61
N ASN A 42 -0.99 10.71 13.07
CA ASN A 42 -1.59 11.18 14.32
C ASN A 42 -1.50 10.05 15.36
N ASP A 43 -0.35 9.40 15.45
CA ASP A 43 -0.14 8.23 16.31
C ASP A 43 -0.20 8.55 17.80
N GLU A 44 -0.04 9.82 18.18
CA GLU A 44 -0.27 10.31 19.55
C GLU A 44 -1.70 10.06 20.05
N GLU A 45 -2.68 9.95 19.14
CA GLU A 45 -4.08 9.67 19.48
C GLU A 45 -4.41 8.17 19.52
N LEU A 46 -3.46 7.32 19.11
CA LEU A 46 -3.64 5.86 19.09
C LEU A 46 -3.32 5.28 20.47
N GLN A 47 -4.16 4.34 20.91
CA GLN A 47 -3.92 3.57 22.13
C GLN A 47 -3.27 2.21 21.83
N LEU A 48 -2.94 1.95 20.55
CA LEU A 48 -2.20 0.77 20.14
C LEU A 48 -0.80 0.73 20.78
N PRO A 49 -0.28 -0.47 21.11
CA PRO A 49 1.09 -0.60 21.60
C PRO A 49 2.08 -0.01 20.60
N TYR A 50 3.06 0.76 21.09
CA TYR A 50 4.08 1.41 20.26
C TYR A 50 4.76 0.45 19.27
N GLN A 51 5.10 -0.77 19.72
CA GLN A 51 5.70 -1.78 18.85
C GLN A 51 4.82 -2.18 17.66
N VAL A 52 3.49 -2.19 17.83
CA VAL A 52 2.55 -2.47 16.75
C VAL A 52 2.58 -1.34 15.72
N ILE A 53 2.54 -0.09 16.19
CA ILE A 53 2.59 1.10 15.34
C ILE A 53 3.90 1.12 14.52
N GLU A 54 5.04 0.89 15.16
CA GLU A 54 6.34 0.87 14.49
C GLU A 54 6.45 -0.25 13.45
N CYS A 55 5.97 -1.46 13.77
CA CYS A 55 5.92 -2.55 12.80
C CYS A 55 5.08 -2.17 11.56
N ILE A 56 3.89 -1.59 11.77
CA ILE A 56 3.03 -1.17 10.66
C ILE A 56 3.71 -0.07 9.84
N LYS A 57 4.33 0.94 10.47
CA LYS A 57 5.06 2.00 9.76
C LYS A 57 6.21 1.45 8.92
N ARG A 58 6.98 0.50 9.46
CA ARG A 58 8.09 -0.15 8.75
C ARG A 58 7.59 -0.93 7.54
N ASP A 59 6.51 -1.69 7.70
CA ASP A 59 5.94 -2.50 6.63
C ASP A 59 5.32 -1.60 5.54
N LEU A 60 4.71 -0.49 5.92
CA LEU A 60 4.19 0.54 5.02
C LEU A 60 5.31 1.19 4.18
N ASN A 61 6.44 1.53 4.81
CA ASN A 61 7.61 2.04 4.09
C ASN A 61 8.15 1.02 3.09
N SER A 62 8.23 -0.26 3.50
CA SER A 62 8.63 -1.36 2.62
C SER A 62 7.69 -1.50 1.42
N TYR A 63 6.38 -1.33 1.65
CA TYR A 63 5.38 -1.30 0.58
C TYR A 63 5.61 -0.13 -0.38
N TYR A 64 5.88 1.09 0.10
CA TYR A 64 6.12 2.24 -0.78
C TYR A 64 7.36 2.06 -1.67
N ASP A 65 8.43 1.48 -1.13
CA ASP A 65 9.61 1.14 -1.92
C ASP A 65 9.30 0.09 -3.00
N MET A 66 8.53 -0.94 -2.65
CA MET A 66 8.05 -1.95 -3.58
C MET A 66 7.15 -1.34 -4.68
N ASN A 67 6.22 -0.46 -4.31
CA ASN A 67 5.32 0.20 -5.26
C ASN A 67 6.09 1.10 -6.26
N LYS A 68 7.16 1.77 -5.79
CA LYS A 68 8.06 2.51 -6.68
C LYS A 68 8.74 1.60 -7.71
N GLN A 69 9.12 0.40 -7.32
CA GLN A 69 9.70 -0.60 -8.24
C GLN A 69 8.64 -1.13 -9.21
N LEU A 70 7.42 -1.42 -8.72
CA LEU A 70 6.30 -1.85 -9.53
C LEU A 70 6.00 -0.83 -10.64
N ASN A 71 5.92 0.46 -10.31
CA ASN A 71 5.71 1.52 -11.29
C ASN A 71 6.78 1.54 -12.38
N LYS A 72 8.06 1.35 -12.03
CA LYS A 72 9.13 1.26 -13.03
C LYS A 72 8.92 0.09 -13.99
N VAL A 73 8.51 -1.06 -13.48
CA VAL A 73 8.22 -2.25 -14.31
C VAL A 73 7.02 -1.99 -15.21
N THR A 74 5.93 -1.42 -14.68
CA THR A 74 4.73 -1.09 -15.44
C THR A 74 5.01 -0.09 -16.57
N THR A 75 5.81 0.95 -16.32
CA THR A 75 6.24 1.90 -17.37
C THR A 75 7.02 1.20 -18.49
N ARG A 76 7.91 0.25 -18.15
CA ARG A 76 8.63 -0.54 -19.15
C ARG A 76 7.69 -1.44 -19.95
N ALA A 77 6.76 -2.11 -19.27
CA ALA A 77 5.76 -2.95 -19.92
C ALA A 77 4.90 -2.14 -20.91
N PHE A 78 4.48 -0.94 -20.52
CA PHE A 78 3.77 -0.02 -21.40
C PHE A 78 4.60 0.34 -22.64
N ALA A 79 5.87 0.73 -22.47
CA ALA A 79 6.74 1.08 -23.59
C ALA A 79 6.94 -0.10 -24.56
N ILE A 80 7.11 -1.32 -24.04
CA ILE A 80 7.18 -2.54 -24.85
C ILE A 80 5.87 -2.76 -25.62
N GLY A 81 4.71 -2.57 -24.98
CA GLY A 81 3.41 -2.63 -25.63
C GLY A 81 3.29 -1.65 -26.80
N SER A 82 3.66 -0.39 -26.58
CA SER A 82 3.66 0.63 -27.64
C SER A 82 4.63 0.29 -28.79
N SER A 83 5.75 -0.37 -28.51
CA SER A 83 6.65 -0.87 -29.56
C SER A 83 5.98 -1.96 -30.40
N PHE A 84 5.25 -2.89 -29.78
CA PHE A 84 4.49 -3.91 -30.52
C PHE A 84 3.39 -3.29 -31.39
N GLU A 85 2.60 -2.35 -30.85
CA GLU A 85 1.56 -1.64 -31.61
C GLU A 85 2.13 -0.95 -32.85
N ARG A 86 3.28 -0.27 -32.69
CA ARG A 86 3.98 0.38 -33.80
C ARG A 86 4.41 -0.63 -34.86
N SER A 87 5.05 -1.72 -34.45
CA SER A 87 5.54 -2.75 -35.37
C SER A 87 4.42 -3.45 -36.13
N ALA A 88 3.25 -3.65 -35.50
CA ALA A 88 2.09 -4.28 -36.13
C ALA A 88 1.34 -3.34 -37.11
N SER A 89 1.66 -2.05 -37.12
CA SER A 89 1.02 -1.03 -37.98
C SER A 89 1.84 -0.71 -39.24
N ILE A 90 2.90 -1.47 -39.53
CA ILE A 90 3.76 -1.37 -40.72
C ILE A 90 3.37 -2.46 -41.70
#